data_AF-A0A6I2RVG0-F1
#
_entry.id   AF-A0A6I2RVG0-F1
#
_cell.length_a   1.000
_cell.length_b   1.000
_cell.length_c   1.000
_cell.angle_alpha   90.00
_cell.angle_beta   90.00
_cell.angle_gamma   90.00
#
_symmetry.space_group_name_H-M   'P 1'
#
loop_
_entity.id
_entity.type
_entity.pdbx_description
1 polymer ?
#
loop_
_entity_poly.entity_id
_entity_poly.type
_entity_poly.pdbx_seq_one_letter_code
_entity_poly.pdbx_strand_id
1 'polypeptide(L)'
;MKLTQNKTLFHPALFWNLLKLLSSYRLQMHVTEVMVFPDGNGYYVCPRCHITVEREFMSFCDRCGQHLGWKGYKKARKIYPG
;
A
#
# COMPACT_ATOMS: atom_id res chain seq x y z
N MET A 1 -42.88 -26.39 -9.14
CA MET A 1 -41.93 -25.33 -9.54
C MET A 1 -40.54 -25.78 -9.11
N LYS A 2 -39.70 -26.27 -10.03
CA LYS A 2 -38.36 -26.79 -9.69
C LYS A 2 -37.42 -25.58 -9.54
N LEU A 3 -37.07 -25.25 -8.30
CA LEU A 3 -36.02 -24.28 -8.02
C LEU A 3 -34.69 -24.90 -8.46
N THR A 4 -34.20 -24.50 -9.62
CA THR A 4 -32.84 -24.75 -10.08
C THR A 4 -31.89 -24.11 -9.10
N GLN A 5 -31.30 -24.93 -8.22
CA GLN A 5 -30.19 -24.52 -7.39
C GLN A 5 -28.99 -24.24 -8.31
N ASN A 6 -28.82 -22.97 -8.69
CA ASN A 6 -27.56 -22.48 -9.23
C ASN A 6 -26.52 -22.59 -8.11
N LYS A 7 -25.81 -23.71 -8.07
CA LYS A 7 -24.60 -23.88 -7.28
C LYS A 7 -23.56 -22.95 -7.88
N THR A 8 -23.58 -21.68 -7.49
CA THR A 8 -22.41 -20.80 -7.62
C THR A 8 -21.32 -21.45 -6.81
N LEU A 9 -20.47 -22.19 -7.50
CA LEU A 9 -19.36 -22.93 -6.92
C LEU A 9 -18.37 -21.87 -6.45
N PHE A 10 -18.50 -21.46 -5.18
CA PHE A 10 -17.53 -20.61 -4.50
C PHE A 10 -16.20 -21.35 -4.52
N HIS A 11 -15.41 -21.08 -5.55
CA HIS A 11 -14.18 -21.78 -5.77
C HIS A 11 -13.19 -21.32 -4.68
N PRO A 12 -12.60 -22.22 -3.89
CA PRO A 12 -11.74 -21.86 -2.75
C PRO A 12 -10.64 -20.86 -3.11
N ALA A 13 -10.12 -20.94 -4.34
CA ALA A 13 -9.11 -20.02 -4.86
C ALA A 13 -9.57 -18.56 -4.91
N LEU A 14 -10.84 -18.29 -5.26
CA LEU A 14 -11.39 -16.92 -5.31
C LEU A 14 -11.47 -16.31 -3.90
N PHE A 15 -11.89 -17.11 -2.92
CA PHE A 15 -11.93 -16.69 -1.53
C PHE A 15 -10.54 -16.36 -0.99
N TRP A 16 -9.55 -17.22 -1.24
CA TRP A 16 -8.16 -16.97 -0.83
C TRP A 16 -7.54 -15.75 -1.50
N ASN A 17 -7.79 -15.54 -2.81
CA ASN A 17 -7.31 -14.37 -3.52
C ASN A 17 -7.93 -13.08 -2.97
N LEU A 18 -9.23 -13.09 -2.69
CA LEU A 18 -9.92 -11.97 -2.06
C LEU A 18 -9.34 -11.66 -0.68
N LEU A 19 -9.13 -12.68 0.15
CA LEU A 19 -8.57 -12.51 1.49
C LEU A 19 -7.14 -11.93 1.43
N LYS A 20 -6.31 -12.41 0.50
CA LYS A 20 -4.96 -11.87 0.26
C LYS A 20 -5.00 -10.42 -0.18
N LEU A 21 -5.89 -10.06 -1.10
CA LEU A 21 -6.05 -8.68 -1.56
C LEU A 21 -6.42 -7.76 -0.39
N LEU A 22 -7.42 -8.18 0.40
CA LEU A 22 -7.93 -7.43 1.55
C LEU A 22 -6.92 -7.30 2.70
N SER A 23 -6.00 -8.25 2.88
CA SER A 23 -4.98 -8.22 3.94
C SER A 23 -3.60 -7.74 3.49
N SER A 24 -3.42 -7.50 2.19
CA SER A 24 -2.12 -7.15 1.60
C SER A 24 -1.48 -5.89 2.20
N TYR A 25 -2.28 -4.97 2.76
CA TYR A 25 -1.77 -3.76 3.42
C TYR A 25 -0.98 -4.05 4.70
N ARG A 26 -1.18 -5.21 5.34
CA ARG A 26 -0.41 -5.62 6.52
C ARG A 26 0.96 -6.17 6.18
N LEU A 27 1.20 -6.56 4.93
CA LEU A 27 2.53 -6.96 4.46
C LEU A 27 3.40 -5.72 4.33
N GLN A 28 4.61 -5.76 4.90
CA GLN A 28 5.51 -4.62 4.88
C GLN A 28 5.91 -4.25 3.44
N MET A 29 5.81 -2.97 3.10
CA MET A 29 6.31 -2.41 1.85
C MET A 29 7.38 -1.37 2.14
N HIS A 30 8.53 -1.48 1.48
CA HIS A 30 9.63 -0.56 1.70
C HIS A 30 9.32 0.82 1.12
N VAL A 31 9.62 1.86 1.90
CA VAL A 31 9.57 3.24 1.44
C VAL A 31 10.81 3.48 0.56
N THR A 32 10.58 3.65 -0.74
CA THR A 32 11.65 3.76 -1.75
C THR A 32 11.70 5.11 -2.44
N GLU A 33 10.80 6.04 -2.09
CA GLU A 33 10.65 7.33 -2.76
C GLU A 33 10.55 8.47 -1.75
N VAL A 34 11.15 9.60 -2.11
CA VAL A 34 11.05 10.88 -1.40
C VAL A 34 10.66 11.95 -2.40
N MET A 35 9.55 12.65 -2.14
CA MET A 35 9.09 13.77 -2.94
C MET A 35 9.77 15.05 -2.45
N VAL A 36 10.50 15.70 -3.33
CA VAL A 36 11.21 16.96 -3.05
C VAL A 36 10.42 18.11 -3.66
N PHE A 37 10.08 19.09 -2.82
CA PHE A 37 9.33 20.27 -3.21
C PHE A 37 10.27 21.45 -3.52
N PRO A 38 9.78 22.49 -4.23
CA PRO A 38 10.59 23.66 -4.62
C PRO A 38 11.19 24.44 -3.45
N ASP A 39 10.62 24.34 -2.26
CA ASP A 39 11.12 24.91 -1.01
C ASP A 39 12.31 24.14 -0.42
N GLY A 40 12.74 23.04 -1.06
CA GLY A 40 13.83 22.19 -0.64
C GLY A 40 13.43 21.12 0.39
N ASN A 41 12.17 21.12 0.83
CA ASN A 41 11.67 20.11 1.77
C ASN A 41 11.41 18.79 1.05
N GLY A 42 11.72 17.68 1.73
CA GLY A 42 11.55 16.33 1.22
C GLY A 42 10.63 15.52 2.12
N TYR A 43 9.63 14.85 1.54
CA TYR A 43 8.72 13.99 2.27
C TYR A 43 8.70 12.59 1.67
N TYR A 44 8.85 11.56 2.50
CA TYR A 44 8.75 10.18 2.04
C TYR A 44 7.36 9.88 1.49
N VAL A 45 7.31 8.99 0.49
CA VAL A 45 6.08 8.65 -0.21
C VAL A 45 5.63 7.25 0.17
N CYS A 46 4.33 7.10 0.44
CA CYS A 46 3.76 5.78 0.69
C CYS A 46 3.87 4.91 -0.59
N PRO A 47 4.45 3.71 -0.51
CA PRO A 47 4.66 2.86 -1.69
C PRO A 47 3.37 2.23 -2.23
N ARG A 48 2.23 2.40 -1.55
CA ARG A 48 0.91 1.91 -2.00
C ARG A 48 0.03 3.02 -2.56
N CYS A 49 -0.18 4.11 -1.82
CA CYS A 49 -1.09 5.17 -2.25
C CYS A 49 -0.38 6.32 -2.99
N HIS A 50 0.95 6.33 -3.03
CA HIS A 50 1.77 7.35 -3.69
C HIS A 50 1.56 8.78 -3.19
N ILE A 51 1.00 8.92 -1.98
CA ILE A 51 0.87 10.21 -1.30
C ILE A 51 2.03 10.37 -0.31
N THR A 52 2.46 11.61 -0.09
CA THR A 52 3.44 11.95 0.94
C THR A 52 2.94 11.57 2.33
N VAL A 53 3.86 11.07 3.15
CA VAL A 53 3.62 10.72 4.55
C VAL A 53 4.00 11.93 5.40
N GLU A 54 3.09 12.39 6.25
CA GLU A 54 3.34 13.57 7.10
C GLU A 54 4.32 13.28 8.23
N ARG A 55 4.29 12.07 8.79
CA ARG A 55 5.17 11.64 9.89
C ARG A 55 6.09 10.51 9.45
N GLU A 56 7.38 10.80 9.42
CA GLU A 56 8.42 9.83 9.08
C GLU A 56 8.55 8.72 10.13
N PHE A 57 9.08 7.56 9.71
CA PHE A 57 9.38 6.41 10.57
C PHE A 57 8.19 5.77 11.29
N MET A 58 6.96 6.14 10.95
CA MET A 58 5.76 5.46 11.42
C MET A 58 5.65 4.05 10.84
N SER A 59 5.15 3.10 11.62
CA SER A 59 4.94 1.73 11.14
C SER A 59 3.86 1.65 10.06
N PHE A 60 2.89 2.56 10.03
CA PHE A 60 1.78 2.51 9.09
C PHE A 60 1.55 3.86 8.42
N CYS A 61 1.10 3.83 7.16
CA CYS A 61 0.61 5.01 6.47
C CYS A 61 -0.70 5.48 7.12
N ASP A 62 -0.75 6.75 7.48
CA ASP A 62 -1.89 7.48 8.02
C ASP A 62 -3.08 7.55 7.05
N ARG A 63 -2.82 7.51 5.74
CA ARG A 63 -3.86 7.62 4.70
C ARG A 63 -4.49 6.29 4.32
N CYS A 64 -3.66 5.26 4.07
CA CYS A 64 -4.13 3.98 3.53
C CYS A 64 -3.89 2.76 4.45
N GLY A 65 -3.25 2.95 5.61
CA GLY A 65 -2.97 1.86 6.55
C GLY A 65 -1.88 0.87 6.11
N GLN A 66 -1.18 1.12 5.00
CA GLN A 66 -0.08 0.28 4.53
C GLN A 66 1.03 0.20 5.59
N HIS A 67 1.45 -1.02 5.93
CA HIS A 67 2.62 -1.27 6.79
C HIS A 67 3.90 -0.84 6.07
N LEU A 68 4.60 0.13 6.62
CA LEU A 68 5.78 0.79 6.04
C LEU A 68 7.07 0.14 6.54
N GLY A 69 7.97 -0.13 5.60
CA GLY A 69 9.33 -0.60 5.86
C GLY A 69 10.33 0.51 5.61
N TRP A 70 11.06 0.90 6.65
CA TRP A 70 12.05 1.98 6.56
C TRP A 70 13.45 1.48 6.23
N LYS A 71 13.67 0.17 6.08
CA LYS A 71 14.99 -0.35 5.74
C LYS A 71 15.43 0.17 4.37
N GLY A 72 16.56 0.86 4.33
CA GLY A 72 17.09 1.43 3.10
C GLY A 72 16.50 2.77 2.68
N TYR A 73 15.70 3.45 3.55
CA TYR A 73 15.09 4.76 3.26
C TYR A 73 16.10 5.80 2.75
N LYS A 74 17.36 5.75 3.22
CA LYS A 74 18.45 6.65 2.79
C LYS A 74 18.79 6.55 1.30
N LYS A 75 18.39 5.45 0.66
CA LYS A 75 18.56 5.18 -0.78
C LYS A 75 17.28 5.48 -1.57
N ALA A 76 16.28 6.13 -0.96
CA ALA A 76 15.05 6.48 -1.63
C ALA A 76 15.32 7.37 -2.85
N ARG A 77 14.64 7.05 -3.95
CA ARG A 77 14.67 7.84 -5.18
C ARG A 77 13.97 9.16 -4.93
N LYS A 78 14.64 10.26 -5.30
CA LYS A 78 14.02 11.59 -5.32
C LYS A 78 13.05 11.69 -6.49
N ILE A 79 11.83 12.10 -6.21
CA ILE A 79 10.81 12.46 -7.20
C ILE A 79 10.40 13.91 -6.97
N TYR A 80 9.82 14.54 -7.98
CA TYR A 80 9.37 15.93 -7.92
C TYR A 80 7.87 15.97 -8.25
N PRO A 81 7.12 16.93 -7.69
CA PRO A 81 5.74 17.17 -8.10
C PRO A 81 5.71 17.48 -9.61
N GLY A 82 4.77 16.86 -10.32
CA GLY A 82 4.48 17.14 -11.72
C GLY A 82 3.62 18.37 -11.90
#